data_AF-X1LTU4-F1
#
_entry.id   AF-X1LTU4-F1
#
_cell.length_a   1.000
_cell.length_b   1.000
_cell.length_c   1.000
_cell.angle_alpha   90.00
_cell.angle_beta   90.00
_cell.angle_gamma   90.00
#
_symmetry.space_group_name_H-M   'P 1'
#
loop_
_entity.id
_entity.type
_entity.pdbx_description
1 polymer ?
#
loop_
_entity_poly.entity_id
_entity_poly.type
_entity_poly.pdbx_seq_one_letter_code
_entity_poly.pdbx_strand_id
1 'polypeptide(L)'
;KIMALNDPKKKMSKSLGPDCYISLFDEPTVIRKKIMSAVTDTGRKIAYDIKKKPGISNLLTIHSLFSGKSIKKLEKEFENKGYKEFKKSLANLLINFLKPFRQKRKELIKREVYVREILNQGRKKAKTIAQSNIAEIKKKMGLI
;
A
#
# COMPACT_ATOMS: atom_id res chain seq x y z
N LYS A 1 -1.97 11.52 -1.42
CA LYS A 1 -2.93 10.37 -1.53
C LYS A 1 -2.38 9.41 -2.59
N ILE A 2 -2.57 8.11 -2.43
CA ILE A 2 -2.26 7.12 -3.47
C ILE A 2 -3.55 6.73 -4.19
N MET A 3 -3.53 6.83 -5.51
CA MET A 3 -4.68 6.60 -6.36
C MET A 3 -4.69 5.16 -6.87
N ALA A 4 -5.86 4.69 -7.32
CA ALA A 4 -6.02 3.35 -7.85
C ALA A 4 -5.21 3.16 -9.13
N LEU A 5 -4.71 1.94 -9.34
CA LEU A 5 -3.91 1.63 -10.53
C LEU A 5 -4.75 1.52 -11.81
N ASN A 6 -6.01 1.09 -11.70
CA ASN A 6 -6.94 0.96 -12.81
C ASN A 6 -7.76 2.23 -13.10
N ASP A 7 -7.92 3.12 -12.11
CA ASP A 7 -8.59 4.42 -12.26
C ASP A 7 -7.87 5.50 -11.43
N PRO A 8 -6.99 6.30 -12.04
CA PRO A 8 -6.22 7.34 -11.33
C PRO A 8 -7.07 8.44 -10.67
N LYS A 9 -8.38 8.53 -10.95
CA LYS A 9 -9.29 9.50 -10.31
C LYS A 9 -9.80 8.99 -8.96
N LYS A 10 -9.79 7.68 -8.72
CA LYS A 10 -10.28 7.06 -7.49
C LYS A 10 -9.13 6.78 -6.53
N LYS A 11 -9.40 6.92 -5.23
CA LYS A 11 -8.44 6.50 -4.20
C LYS A 11 -8.28 4.99 -4.25
N MET A 12 -7.05 4.51 -4.03
CA MET A 12 -6.79 3.08 -3.89
C MET A 12 -7.66 2.49 -2.78
N SER A 13 -8.39 1.41 -3.07
CA SER A 13 -9.26 0.73 -2.13
C SER A 13 -9.25 -0.77 -2.35
N LYS A 14 -9.20 -1.53 -1.24
CA LYS A 14 -9.32 -2.99 -1.27
C LYS A 14 -10.69 -3.46 -1.79
N SER A 15 -11.75 -2.68 -1.53
CA SER A 15 -13.12 -3.04 -1.91
C SER A 15 -13.44 -2.80 -3.39
N LEU A 16 -12.63 -2.04 -4.11
CA LEU A 16 -12.86 -1.69 -5.53
C LEU A 16 -12.28 -2.72 -6.52
N GLY A 17 -11.88 -3.88 -6.03
CA GLY A 17 -11.35 -4.99 -6.84
C GLY A 17 -9.83 -5.14 -6.79
N PRO A 18 -9.31 -6.30 -7.23
CA PRO A 18 -7.91 -6.68 -7.04
C PRO A 18 -6.92 -5.79 -7.80
N ASP A 19 -7.27 -5.29 -8.98
CA ASP A 19 -6.39 -4.48 -9.83
C ASP A 19 -6.34 -3.00 -9.42
N CYS A 20 -7.16 -2.59 -8.44
CA CYS A 20 -7.19 -1.24 -7.90
C CYS A 20 -5.97 -0.94 -7.01
N TYR A 21 -5.50 -1.94 -6.26
CA TYR A 21 -4.55 -1.76 -5.16
C TYR A 21 -3.38 -2.75 -5.17
N ILE A 22 -2.32 -2.40 -4.44
CA ILE A 22 -1.21 -3.30 -4.15
C ILE A 22 -1.29 -3.70 -2.68
N SER A 23 -1.39 -5.01 -2.41
CA SER A 23 -1.32 -5.53 -1.05
C SER A 23 0.13 -5.59 -0.57
N LEU A 24 0.36 -5.35 0.72
CA LEU A 24 1.67 -5.57 1.35
C LEU A 24 2.17 -7.02 1.18
N PHE A 25 1.24 -7.96 1.01
CA PHE A 25 1.54 -9.38 0.91
C PHE A 25 1.33 -9.96 -0.48
N ASP A 26 1.11 -9.13 -1.50
CA ASP A 26 0.99 -9.60 -2.89
C ASP A 26 2.30 -10.28 -3.31
N GLU A 27 2.18 -11.44 -3.96
CA GLU A 27 3.33 -12.16 -4.50
C GLU A 27 3.99 -11.37 -5.65
N PRO A 28 5.29 -11.56 -5.91
CA PRO A 28 6.03 -10.77 -6.89
C PRO A 28 5.40 -10.72 -8.29
N THR A 29 4.84 -11.85 -8.74
CA THR A 29 4.16 -11.97 -10.03
C THR A 29 2.90 -11.11 -10.10
N VAL A 30 2.14 -11.03 -9.00
CA VAL A 30 0.94 -10.21 -8.88
C VAL A 30 1.28 -8.72 -8.86
N ILE A 31 2.29 -8.32 -8.07
CA ILE A 31 2.77 -6.92 -8.03
C ILE A 31 3.19 -6.48 -9.43
N ARG A 32 4.01 -7.31 -10.11
CA ARG A 32 4.46 -7.02 -11.47
C ARG A 32 3.28 -6.89 -12.42
N LYS A 33 2.33 -7.83 -12.41
CA LYS A 33 1.14 -7.77 -13.28
C LYS A 33 0.39 -6.46 -13.08
N LYS A 34 0.03 -6.12 -11.84
CA LYS A 34 -0.76 -4.92 -11.49
C LYS A 34 -0.07 -3.61 -11.89
N ILE A 35 1.24 -3.50 -11.65
CA ILE A 35 2.00 -2.31 -12.05
C ILE A 35 2.09 -2.20 -13.57
N MET A 36 2.33 -3.31 -14.27
CA MET A 36 2.43 -3.30 -15.72
C MET A 36 1.10 -2.98 -16.39
N SER A 37 -0.02 -3.41 -15.82
CA SER A 37 -1.39 -3.13 -16.31
C SER A 37 -1.98 -1.82 -15.79
N ALA A 38 -1.27 -1.06 -14.95
CA ALA A 38 -1.77 0.20 -14.41
C ALA A 38 -2.12 1.18 -15.55
N VAL A 39 -3.28 1.82 -15.45
CA VAL A 39 -3.77 2.78 -16.44
C VAL A 39 -2.89 4.02 -16.42
N THR A 40 -2.42 4.40 -17.61
CA THR A 40 -1.59 5.57 -17.86
C THR A 40 -2.17 6.36 -19.02
N ASP A 41 -1.74 7.61 -19.16
CA ASP A 41 -2.09 8.44 -20.32
C ASP A 41 -1.47 7.91 -21.62
N THR A 42 -1.88 8.51 -22.74
CA THR A 42 -1.28 8.29 -24.06
C THR A 42 -0.02 9.15 -24.19
N GLY A 43 1.14 8.51 -24.22
CA GLY A 43 2.42 9.21 -24.33
C GLY A 43 3.61 8.32 -24.01
N ARG A 44 4.79 8.92 -23.94
CA ARG A 44 6.03 8.23 -23.55
C ARG A 44 6.82 8.94 -22.46
N LYS A 45 6.71 10.28 -22.38
CA LYS A 45 7.46 11.11 -21.43
C LYS A 45 7.03 10.86 -19.98
N ILE A 46 7.95 10.49 -19.10
CA ILE A 46 7.69 10.38 -17.67
C ILE A 46 7.76 11.78 -17.07
N ALA A 47 6.60 12.35 -16.74
CA ALA A 47 6.48 13.69 -16.18
C ALA A 47 5.33 13.73 -15.17
N TYR A 48 5.52 14.50 -14.11
CA TYR A 48 4.57 14.71 -13.05
C TYR A 48 3.61 15.85 -13.41
N ASP A 49 2.38 15.49 -13.74
CA ASP A 49 1.27 16.40 -14.00
C ASP A 49 -0.03 15.69 -13.60
N ILE A 50 -0.61 16.09 -12.47
CA ILE A 50 -1.82 15.47 -11.92
C ILE A 50 -3.02 15.68 -12.86
N LYS A 51 -3.07 16.78 -13.62
CA LYS A 51 -4.21 17.11 -14.48
C LYS A 51 -4.13 16.34 -15.80
N LYS A 52 -2.97 16.37 -16.47
CA LYS A 52 -2.79 15.75 -17.80
C LYS A 52 -2.34 14.29 -17.72
N LYS A 53 -1.59 13.91 -16.69
CA LYS A 53 -0.94 12.60 -16.55
C LYS A 53 -1.17 11.98 -15.16
N PRO A 54 -2.44 11.86 -14.71
CA PRO A 54 -2.74 11.41 -13.34
C PRO A 54 -2.18 10.02 -13.05
N GLY A 55 -2.20 9.10 -14.03
CA GLY A 55 -1.65 7.75 -13.89
C GLY A 55 -0.13 7.75 -13.67
N ILE A 56 0.63 8.43 -14.54
CA ILE A 56 2.09 8.54 -14.41
C ILE A 56 2.49 9.29 -13.14
N SER A 57 1.76 10.35 -12.79
CA SER A 57 1.99 11.10 -11.56
C SER A 57 1.81 10.24 -10.32
N ASN A 58 0.75 9.42 -10.28
CA ASN A 58 0.53 8.47 -9.19
C ASN A 58 1.68 7.46 -9.08
N LEU A 59 2.13 6.89 -10.20
CA LEU A 59 3.25 5.94 -10.22
C LEU A 59 4.58 6.60 -9.81
N LEU A 60 4.82 7.85 -10.20
CA LEU A 60 5.97 8.65 -9.76
C LEU A 60 5.93 8.91 -8.25
N THR A 61 4.77 9.26 -7.70
CA THR A 61 4.60 9.42 -6.25
C THR A 61 4.91 8.12 -5.52
N ILE A 62 4.38 6.99 -5.98
CA ILE A 62 4.68 5.68 -5.38
C ILE A 62 6.20 5.41 -5.48
N HIS A 63 6.79 5.55 -6.66
CA HIS A 63 8.22 5.33 -6.83
C HIS A 63 9.05 6.20 -5.89
N SER A 64 8.73 7.49 -5.79
CA SER A 64 9.42 8.45 -4.93
C SER A 64 9.39 8.02 -3.45
N LEU A 65 8.21 7.60 -2.96
CA LEU A 65 8.04 7.17 -1.57
C LEU A 65 8.83 5.91 -1.23
N PHE A 66 8.89 4.95 -2.16
CA PHE A 66 9.58 3.67 -1.91
C PHE A 66 11.08 3.73 -2.19
N SER A 67 11.54 4.62 -3.09
CA SER A 67 12.97 4.77 -3.39
C SER A 67 13.65 5.91 -2.62
N GLY A 68 12.90 6.77 -1.94
CA GLY A 68 13.42 7.98 -1.29
C GLY A 68 13.95 9.05 -2.27
N LYS A 69 13.76 8.87 -3.58
CA LYS A 69 14.21 9.81 -4.61
C LYS A 69 13.13 10.87 -4.81
N SER A 70 13.52 12.13 -5.00
CA SER A 70 12.56 13.18 -5.38
C SER A 70 11.96 12.91 -6.77
N ILE A 71 10.72 13.36 -6.99
CA ILE A 71 10.03 13.23 -8.28
C ILE A 71 10.87 13.83 -9.42
N LYS A 72 11.45 15.04 -9.21
CA LYS A 72 12.33 15.68 -10.21
C LYS A 72 13.53 14.82 -10.59
N LYS A 73 14.11 14.08 -9.63
CA LYS A 73 15.22 13.16 -9.91
C LYS A 73 14.76 11.97 -10.74
N LEU A 74 13.58 11.44 -10.45
CA LEU A 74 12.98 10.35 -11.21
C LEU A 74 12.62 10.79 -12.64
N GLU A 75 12.07 11.98 -12.84
CA GLU A 75 11.78 12.51 -14.18
C GLU A 75 13.04 12.57 -15.04
N LYS A 76 14.16 13.04 -14.48
CA LYS A 76 15.48 13.05 -15.15
C LYS A 76 16.01 11.63 -15.43
N GLU A 77 15.94 10.74 -14.44
CA GLU A 77 16.40 9.35 -14.57
C GLU A 77 15.64 8.57 -15.67
N PHE A 78 14.39 8.93 -15.91
CA PHE A 78 13.51 8.30 -16.89
C PHE A 78 13.22 9.17 -18.12
N GLU A 79 13.96 10.25 -18.34
CA GLU A 79 13.71 11.23 -19.41
C GLU A 79 13.67 10.59 -20.81
N ASN A 80 14.61 9.70 -21.08
CA ASN A 80 14.73 8.98 -22.36
C ASN A 80 14.12 7.58 -22.34
N LYS A 81 13.38 7.24 -21.28
CA LYS A 81 12.79 5.91 -21.08
C LYS A 81 11.30 5.95 -21.40
N GLY A 82 10.74 4.80 -21.78
CA GLY A 82 9.30 4.65 -21.99
C GLY A 82 8.56 4.17 -20.74
N TYR A 83 7.23 4.25 -20.76
CA TYR A 83 6.38 3.79 -19.65
C TYR A 83 6.60 2.33 -19.27
N LYS A 84 6.88 1.47 -20.26
CA LYS A 84 7.16 0.04 -20.01
C LYS A 84 8.37 -0.14 -19.12
N GLU A 85 9.45 0.60 -19.38
CA GLU A 85 10.68 0.50 -18.59
C GLU A 85 10.51 1.11 -17.20
N PHE A 86 9.85 2.27 -17.12
CA PHE A 86 9.49 2.89 -15.85
C PHE A 86 8.63 1.98 -14.96
N LYS A 87 7.56 1.39 -15.51
CA LYS A 87 6.70 0.43 -14.79
C LYS A 87 7.48 -0.80 -14.34
N LYS A 88 8.39 -1.33 -15.17
CA LYS A 88 9.27 -2.45 -14.78
C LYS A 88 10.18 -2.08 -13.59
N SER A 89 10.79 -0.90 -13.63
CA SER A 89 11.62 -0.39 -12.53
C SER A 89 10.82 -0.29 -11.22
N LEU A 90 9.64 0.34 -11.29
CA LEU A 90 8.75 0.46 -10.13
C LEU A 90 8.31 -0.89 -9.59
N ALA A 91 7.94 -1.83 -10.46
CA ALA A 91 7.56 -3.17 -10.05
C ALA A 91 8.69 -3.87 -9.28
N ASN A 92 9.92 -3.81 -9.79
CA ASN A 92 11.08 -4.42 -9.14
C ASN A 92 11.38 -3.76 -7.78
N LEU A 93 11.32 -2.43 -7.71
CA LEU A 93 11.46 -1.68 -6.46
C LEU A 93 10.46 -2.16 -5.40
N LEU A 94 9.18 -2.22 -5.74
CA LEU A 94 8.13 -2.66 -4.82
C LEU A 94 8.27 -4.13 -4.41
N ILE A 95 8.64 -5.00 -5.36
CA ILE A 95 8.90 -6.41 -5.07
C ILE A 95 10.00 -6.55 -4.03
N ASN A 96 11.13 -5.86 -4.21
CA ASN A 96 12.26 -5.93 -3.31
C ASN A 96 11.90 -5.33 -1.94
N PHE A 97 11.26 -4.17 -1.91
CA PHE A 97 10.87 -3.50 -0.68
C PHE A 97 9.88 -4.34 0.14
N LEU A 98 8.91 -5.00 -0.51
CA LEU A 98 7.87 -5.79 0.17
C LEU A 98 8.32 -7.22 0.53
N LYS A 99 9.49 -7.66 0.07
CA LYS A 99 10.06 -8.99 0.38
C LYS A 99 10.14 -9.30 1.88
N PRO A 100 10.73 -8.43 2.74
CA PRO A 100 10.80 -8.71 4.18
C PRO A 100 9.42 -8.87 4.84
N PHE A 101 8.42 -8.09 4.41
CA PHE A 101 7.05 -8.19 4.94
C PHE A 101 6.41 -9.54 4.61
N ARG A 102 6.58 -10.02 3.36
CA ARG A 102 6.10 -11.35 2.95
C ARG A 102 6.80 -12.47 3.72
N GLN A 103 8.12 -12.37 3.89
CA GLN A 103 8.90 -13.35 4.66
C GLN A 103 8.44 -13.39 6.11
N LYS A 104 8.29 -12.22 6.76
CA LYS A 104 7.83 -12.14 8.14
C LYS A 104 6.42 -12.68 8.31
N ARG A 105 5.52 -12.41 7.36
CA ARG A 105 4.17 -13.01 7.36
C ARG A 105 4.23 -14.53 7.26
N LYS A 106 5.04 -15.09 6.36
CA LYS A 106 5.21 -16.54 6.20
C LYS A 106 5.78 -17.20 7.47
N GLU A 107 6.70 -16.52 8.16
CA GLU A 107 7.22 -16.95 9.46
C GLU A 107 6.11 -16.95 10.54
N LEU A 108 5.38 -15.83 10.69
CA LEU A 108 4.37 -15.67 11.73
C LEU A 108 3.17 -16.61 11.57
N ILE A 109 2.77 -16.91 10.33
CA ILE A 109 1.69 -17.88 10.06
C ILE A 109 2.04 -19.27 10.61
N LYS A 110 3.31 -19.66 10.60
CA LYS A 110 3.76 -20.95 11.17
C LYS A 110 3.84 -20.94 12.70
N ARG A 111 3.77 -19.77 13.33
CA ARG A 111 3.88 -19.57 14.79
C ARG A 111 2.55 -19.18 15.40
N GLU A 112 1.51 -19.98 15.14
CA GLU A 112 0.14 -19.64 15.51
C GLU A 112 -0.03 -19.40 17.02
N VAL A 113 0.59 -20.24 17.86
CA VAL A 113 0.55 -20.11 19.33
C VAL A 113 1.10 -18.75 19.78
N TYR A 114 2.28 -18.38 19.29
CA TYR A 114 2.91 -17.09 19.58
C TYR A 114 2.03 -15.89 19.15
N VAL A 115 1.42 -15.96 17.97
CA VAL A 115 0.50 -14.90 17.50
C VAL A 115 -0.73 -14.80 18.42
N ARG A 116 -1.31 -15.94 18.81
CA ARG A 116 -2.45 -15.98 19.74
C ARG A 116 -2.10 -15.44 21.12
N GLU A 117 -0.89 -15.69 21.61
CA GLU A 117 -0.40 -15.13 22.88
C GLU A 117 -0.35 -13.60 22.84
N ILE A 118 0.25 -13.03 21.78
CA ILE A 118 0.29 -11.57 21.59
C ILE A 118 -1.12 -10.98 21.54
N LEU A 119 -2.03 -11.60 20.77
CA LEU A 119 -3.42 -11.15 20.68
C LEU A 119 -4.14 -11.24 22.03
N ASN A 120 -3.88 -12.29 22.81
CA ASN A 120 -4.45 -12.46 24.14
C ASN A 120 -3.93 -11.41 25.13
N GLN A 121 -2.64 -11.08 25.07
CA GLN A 121 -2.06 -10.01 25.89
C GLN A 121 -2.69 -8.65 25.53
N GLY A 122 -2.81 -8.34 24.23
CA GLY A 122 -3.49 -7.14 23.74
C GLY A 122 -4.95 -7.08 24.20
N ARG A 123 -5.68 -8.20 24.10
CA ARG A 123 -7.06 -8.33 24.58
C ARG A 123 -7.19 -8.05 26.07
N LYS A 124 -6.32 -8.61 26.91
CA LYS A 124 -6.34 -8.37 28.37
C LYS A 124 -6.16 -6.88 28.68
N LYS A 125 -5.15 -6.23 28.08
CA LYS A 125 -4.88 -4.79 28.25
C LYS A 125 -6.08 -3.93 27.84
N ALA A 126 -6.62 -4.18 26.64
CA ALA A 126 -7.77 -3.45 26.12
C ALA A 126 -9.02 -3.66 26.99
N LYS A 127 -9.25 -4.90 27.47
CA LYS A 127 -10.39 -5.25 28.30
C LYS A 127 -10.39 -4.50 29.63
N THR A 128 -9.25 -4.38 30.31
CA THR A 128 -9.15 -3.62 31.57
C THR A 128 -9.61 -2.18 31.39
N ILE A 129 -9.11 -1.50 30.35
CA ILE A 129 -9.48 -0.10 30.06
C ILE A 129 -10.96 0.00 29.70
N ALA A 130 -11.43 -0.87 28.80
CA ALA A 130 -12.82 -0.85 28.34
C ALA A 130 -13.82 -1.14 29.48
N GLN A 131 -13.47 -2.05 30.40
CA GLN A 131 -14.31 -2.38 31.54
C GLN A 131 -14.44 -1.22 32.54
N SER A 132 -13.35 -0.51 32.81
CA SER A 132 -13.40 0.70 33.65
C SER A 132 -14.34 1.75 33.03
N ASN A 133 -14.16 2.04 31.74
CA ASN A 133 -14.95 3.05 31.05
C ASN A 133 -16.43 2.68 30.96
N ILE A 134 -16.76 1.42 30.61
CA ILE A 134 -18.15 1.01 30.49
C ILE A 134 -18.87 0.98 31.84
N ALA A 135 -18.17 0.68 32.94
CA ALA A 135 -18.75 0.73 34.27
C ALA A 135 -19.12 2.18 34.65
N GLU A 136 -18.25 3.14 34.39
CA GLU A 136 -18.51 4.55 34.63
C GLU A 136 -19.69 5.06 33.77
N ILE A 137 -19.71 4.71 32.48
CA ILE A 137 -20.80 5.07 31.57
C ILE A 137 -22.12 4.49 32.07
N LYS A 138 -22.15 3.21 32.44
CA LYS A 138 -23.38 2.56 32.95
C LYS A 138 -23.91 3.23 34.21
N LYS A 139 -23.02 3.58 35.15
CA LYS A 139 -23.39 4.32 36.37
C LYS A 139 -23.99 5.70 36.04
N LYS A 140 -23.36 6.44 35.13
CA LYS A 140 -23.84 7.77 34.70
C LYS A 140 -25.18 7.69 33.94
N MET A 141 -25.44 6.59 33.26
CA MET A 141 -26.71 6.35 32.55
C MET A 141 -27.80 5.72 33.43
N GLY A 142 -27.52 5.42 34.71
CA GLY A 142 -28.48 4.75 35.61
C GLY A 142 -28.80 3.31 35.21
N LEU A 143 -27.92 2.66 34.44
CA LEU A 143 -28.05 1.25 34.07
C LEU A 143 -27.50 0.30 35.16
N ILE A 144 -26.76 0.86 36.12
CA ILE A 144 -26.27 0.26 37.36
C ILE A 144 -26.34 1.33 38.44
#